data_AF-A0A520H0L8-F1
#
_entry.id   AF-A0A520H0L8-F1
#
_cell.length_a   1.000
_cell.length_b   1.000
_cell.length_c   1.000
_cell.angle_alpha   90.00
_cell.angle_beta   90.00
_cell.angle_gamma   90.00
#
_symmetry.space_group_name_H-M   'P 1'
#
loop_
_entity.id
_entity.type
_entity.pdbx_description
1 polymer ?
#
loop_
_entity_poly.entity_id
_entity_poly.type
_entity_poly.pdbx_seq_one_letter_code
_entity_poly.pdbx_strand_id
1 'polypeptide(L)'
;MTDPVQLIRPRRHGDARGWFMEVYNERTFAEAGIACRFVQDNHSLSVPAFTLRGLHFQTPPHAQDKLVRCLRGRIFDVAVDVRAASPTFRQWAGLELSADNGKQLYIPEGFAHGFLTLEPD
;
A
#
# COMPACT_ATOMS: atom_id res chain seq x y z
N MET A 1 -9.22 -2.85 -18.51
CA MET A 1 -7.93 -3.07 -17.83
C MET A 1 -8.17 -2.77 -16.36
N THR A 2 -7.92 -3.75 -15.49
CA THR A 2 -7.86 -3.53 -14.05
C THR A 2 -6.76 -2.54 -13.73
N ASP A 3 -7.03 -1.60 -12.83
CA ASP A 3 -6.02 -0.67 -12.33
C ASP A 3 -4.85 -1.47 -11.74
N PRO A 4 -3.59 -1.26 -12.20
CA PRO A 4 -2.43 -1.97 -11.66
C PRO A 4 -2.24 -1.72 -10.16
N VAL A 5 -2.62 -0.55 -9.66
CA VAL A 5 -2.62 -0.23 -8.23
C VAL A 5 -3.96 -0.67 -7.64
N GLN A 6 -3.94 -1.56 -6.64
CA GLN A 6 -5.16 -2.19 -6.14
C GLN A 6 -5.46 -1.80 -4.70
N LEU A 7 -6.68 -1.31 -4.46
CA LEU A 7 -7.22 -1.11 -3.11
C LEU A 7 -7.72 -2.43 -2.55
N ILE A 8 -7.10 -2.89 -1.47
CA ILE A 8 -7.52 -4.08 -0.74
C ILE A 8 -8.34 -3.66 0.49
N ARG A 9 -9.48 -4.33 0.69
CA ARG A 9 -10.38 -4.13 1.84
C ARG A 9 -10.52 -5.43 2.62
N PRO A 10 -9.55 -5.75 3.49
CA PRO A 10 -9.63 -6.97 4.28
C PRO A 10 -10.85 -6.94 5.20
N ARG A 11 -11.46 -8.10 5.43
CA ARG A 11 -12.60 -8.21 6.33
C ARG A 11 -12.13 -8.14 7.79
N ARG A 12 -12.71 -7.22 8.55
CA ARG A 12 -12.55 -7.16 10.02
C ARG A 12 -13.70 -7.88 10.69
N HIS A 13 -13.37 -8.87 11.51
CA HIS A 13 -14.30 -9.61 12.34
C HIS A 13 -14.26 -9.03 13.75
N GLY A 14 -15.25 -8.21 14.10
CA GLY A 14 -15.31 -7.49 15.37
C GLY A 14 -16.16 -8.18 16.43
N ASP A 15 -15.78 -7.99 17.69
CA ASP A 15 -16.57 -8.32 18.88
C ASP A 15 -16.27 -7.34 20.03
N ALA A 16 -16.83 -7.57 21.22
CA ALA A 16 -16.66 -6.68 22.37
C ALA A 16 -15.19 -6.48 22.83
N ARG A 17 -14.26 -7.30 22.35
CA ARG A 17 -12.82 -7.24 22.68
C ARG A 17 -12.00 -6.46 21.65
N GLY A 18 -12.58 -6.12 20.51
CA GLY A 18 -11.88 -5.50 19.38
C GLY A 18 -12.22 -6.15 18.05
N TRP A 19 -11.23 -6.34 17.18
CA TRP A 19 -11.43 -7.01 15.89
C TRP A 19 -10.22 -7.86 15.48
N PHE A 20 -10.49 -8.87 14.67
CA PHE A 20 -9.49 -9.72 14.02
C PHE A 20 -9.56 -9.54 12.50
N MET A 21 -8.41 -9.59 11.81
CA MET A 21 -8.33 -9.41 10.36
C MET A 21 -7.20 -10.26 9.81
N GLU A 22 -7.49 -11.04 8.77
CA GLU A 22 -6.46 -11.66 7.95
C GLU A 22 -5.82 -10.56 7.08
N VAL A 23 -4.56 -10.24 7.38
CA VAL A 23 -3.84 -9.14 6.71
C VAL A 23 -3.41 -9.52 5.31
N TYR A 24 -3.03 -10.79 5.13
CA TYR A 24 -2.55 -11.37 3.89
C TYR A 24 -2.92 -12.85 3.84
N ASN A 25 -3.32 -13.31 2.66
CA ASN A 25 -3.57 -14.72 2.36
C ASN A 25 -3.12 -14.98 0.93
N GLU A 26 -2.09 -15.81 0.75
CA GLU A 26 -1.45 -16.03 -0.55
C GLU A 26 -2.45 -16.47 -1.62
N ARG A 27 -3.32 -17.44 -1.31
CA ARG A 27 -4.35 -17.92 -2.24
C ARG A 27 -5.32 -16.80 -2.64
N THR A 28 -5.85 -16.08 -1.66
CA THR A 28 -6.85 -15.01 -1.91
C THR A 28 -6.24 -13.86 -2.72
N PHE A 29 -4.99 -13.48 -2.45
CA PHE A 29 -4.30 -12.45 -3.20
C PHE A 29 -3.96 -12.92 -4.62
N ALA A 30 -3.52 -14.18 -4.79
CA ALA A 30 -3.28 -14.75 -6.11
C ALA A 30 -4.56 -14.82 -6.96
N GLU A 31 -5.70 -15.20 -6.37
CA GLU A 31 -7.03 -15.16 -7.02
C GLU A 31 -7.44 -13.73 -7.43
N ALA A 32 -6.97 -12.71 -6.71
CA ALA A 32 -7.14 -11.29 -7.05
C ALA A 32 -6.09 -10.76 -8.05
N GLY A 33 -5.21 -11.62 -8.59
CA GLY A 33 -4.16 -11.24 -9.53
C GLY A 33 -2.89 -10.67 -8.91
N ILE A 34 -2.72 -10.79 -7.59
CA ILE A 34 -1.51 -10.43 -6.85
C ILE A 34 -0.77 -11.73 -6.52
N ALA A 35 0.02 -12.21 -7.49
CA ALA A 35 0.74 -13.48 -7.39
C ALA A 35 2.22 -13.32 -6.94
N CYS A 36 2.67 -12.11 -6.62
CA CYS A 36 4.00 -11.88 -6.12
C CYS A 36 4.19 -12.52 -4.73
N ARG A 37 5.40 -13.01 -4.45
CA ARG A 37 5.75 -13.51 -3.11
C ARG A 37 6.32 -12.37 -2.28
N PHE A 38 5.61 -11.96 -1.23
CA PHE A 38 6.16 -11.03 -0.24
C PHE A 38 7.23 -11.73 0.60
N VAL A 39 8.43 -11.16 0.66
CA VAL A 39 9.62 -11.77 1.31
C VAL A 39 10.21 -10.93 2.43
N GLN A 40 9.68 -9.72 2.64
CA GLN A 40 10.15 -8.78 3.65
C GLN A 40 8.97 -7.99 4.21
N ASP A 41 9.01 -7.72 5.50
CA ASP A 41 8.13 -6.78 6.18
C ASP A 41 8.93 -5.56 6.66
N ASN A 42 8.27 -4.40 6.60
CA ASN A 42 8.80 -3.17 7.14
C ASN A 42 7.73 -2.51 8.00
N HIS A 43 8.16 -1.94 9.12
CA HIS A 43 7.31 -1.16 10.01
C HIS A 43 8.01 0.17 10.28
N SER A 44 7.35 1.29 9.98
CA SER A 44 7.93 2.62 10.13
C SER A 44 7.05 3.52 10.96
N LEU A 45 7.66 4.34 11.81
CA LEU A 45 7.01 5.42 12.55
C LEU A 45 7.45 6.78 11.97
N SER A 46 6.49 7.68 11.80
CA SER A 46 6.72 9.07 11.41
C SER A 46 5.91 9.96 12.34
N VAL A 47 6.59 10.67 13.24
CA VAL A 47 5.95 11.32 14.40
C VAL A 47 5.23 12.61 14.03
N PRO A 48 5.81 13.56 13.28
CA PRO A 48 5.10 14.78 12.91
C PRO A 48 4.01 14.49 11.88
N ALA A 49 2.89 15.22 11.96
CA ALA A 49 2.00 15.38 10.81
C ALA A 49 2.78 15.99 9.63
N PHE A 50 2.36 15.65 8.42
CA PHE A 50 2.97 16.10 7.16
C PHE A 50 4.42 15.65 6.96
N THR A 51 4.82 14.55 7.59
CA THR A 51 6.08 13.87 7.25
C THR A 51 5.90 13.16 5.91
N LEU A 52 6.64 13.61 4.90
CA LEU A 52 6.67 13.01 3.57
C LEU A 52 7.81 11.99 3.47
N ARG A 53 7.51 10.79 2.99
CA ARG A 53 8.51 9.80 2.58
C ARG A 53 8.22 9.34 1.17
N GLY A 54 9.13 9.65 0.23
CA GLY A 54 9.00 9.24 -1.16
C GLY A 54 9.39 10.33 -2.15
N LEU A 55 9.24 10.08 -3.46
CA LEU A 55 8.78 8.81 -4.04
C LEU A 55 9.94 7.82 -4.20
N HIS A 56 9.76 6.59 -3.72
CA HIS A 56 10.75 5.53 -3.76
C HIS A 56 10.33 4.43 -4.73
N PHE A 57 11.26 4.00 -5.58
CA PHE A 57 11.13 2.82 -6.43
C PHE A 57 12.48 2.13 -6.55
N GLN A 58 12.44 0.88 -7.00
CA GLN A 58 13.61 0.12 -7.39
C GLN A 58 13.38 -0.42 -8.79
N THR A 59 14.46 -0.55 -9.55
CA THR A 59 14.45 -1.08 -10.91
C THR A 59 14.97 -2.51 -10.93
N PRO A 60 14.72 -3.29 -12.00
CA PRO A 60 15.36 -4.58 -12.19
C PRO A 60 16.89 -4.52 -11.96
N PRO A 61 17.48 -5.51 -11.28
CA PRO A 61 16.89 -6.78 -10.82
C PRO A 61 16.22 -6.71 -9.44
N HIS A 62 16.08 -5.53 -8.85
CA HIS A 62 15.60 -5.34 -7.47
C HIS A 62 14.23 -4.68 -7.41
N ALA A 63 13.42 -4.76 -8.47
CA ALA A 63 12.07 -4.22 -8.44
C ALA A 63 11.24 -4.92 -7.34
N GLN A 64 10.33 -4.16 -6.71
CA GLN A 64 9.55 -4.65 -5.58
C GLN A 64 8.10 -4.23 -5.70
N ASP A 65 7.21 -5.21 -5.55
CA ASP A 65 5.84 -5.00 -5.15
C ASP A 65 5.74 -4.61 -3.67
N LYS A 66 4.71 -3.85 -3.31
CA LYS A 66 4.44 -3.44 -1.93
C LYS A 66 2.99 -3.67 -1.58
N LEU A 67 2.76 -4.10 -0.33
CA LEU A 67 1.43 -4.11 0.29
C LEU A 67 1.48 -3.18 1.51
N VAL A 68 0.88 -2.01 1.37
CA VAL A 68 0.99 -0.91 2.35
C VAL A 68 -0.28 -0.81 3.17
N ARG A 69 -0.14 -0.66 4.49
CA ARG A 69 -1.26 -0.38 5.41
C ARG A 69 -0.83 0.56 6.52
N CYS A 70 -1.80 1.28 7.09
CA CYS A 70 -1.59 2.11 8.27
C CYS A 70 -2.09 1.37 9.52
N LEU A 71 -1.23 1.26 10.54
CA LEU A 71 -1.52 0.54 11.77
C LEU A 71 -2.01 1.46 12.90
N ARG A 72 -1.53 2.70 12.91
CA ARG A 72 -1.90 3.75 13.86
C ARG A 72 -1.94 5.07 13.12
N GLY A 73 -2.95 5.88 13.46
CA GLY A 73 -3.18 7.16 12.84
C GLY A 73 -3.61 7.05 11.38
N ARG A 74 -3.08 7.95 10.55
CA ARG A 74 -3.53 8.13 9.17
C ARG A 74 -2.44 8.68 8.24
N ILE A 75 -2.40 8.16 7.01
CA ILE A 75 -1.52 8.61 5.94
C ILE A 75 -2.29 8.81 4.63
N PHE A 76 -1.83 9.74 3.79
CA PHE A 76 -2.17 9.78 2.37
C PHE A 76 -1.08 9.03 1.60
N ASP A 77 -1.42 7.86 1.07
CA ASP A 77 -0.51 6.96 0.37
C ASP A 77 -0.66 7.15 -1.15
N VAL A 78 0.45 7.21 -1.88
CA VAL A 78 0.49 7.53 -3.31
C VAL A 78 1.39 6.55 -4.05
N ALA A 79 0.91 6.11 -5.21
CA ALA A 79 1.67 5.36 -6.20
C ALA A 79 1.68 6.14 -7.54
N VAL A 80 2.86 6.32 -8.12
CA VAL A 80 3.07 7.02 -9.40
C VAL A 80 3.63 6.03 -10.42
N ASP A 81 3.00 5.96 -11.59
CA ASP A 81 3.47 5.09 -12.67
C ASP A 81 4.75 5.67 -13.30
N VAL A 82 5.87 4.95 -13.13
CA VAL A 82 7.18 5.34 -13.68
C VAL A 82 7.61 4.48 -14.87
N ARG A 83 6.70 3.67 -15.42
CA ARG A 83 6.96 2.84 -16.60
C ARG A 83 6.88 3.69 -17.86
N ALA A 84 8.01 3.98 -18.50
CA ALA A 84 8.09 4.88 -19.65
C ALA A 84 7.17 4.50 -20.83
N ALA A 85 6.93 3.21 -21.04
CA ALA A 85 6.06 2.69 -22.11
C ALA A 85 4.57 2.58 -21.69
N SER A 86 4.23 2.92 -20.45
CA SER A 86 2.85 2.79 -19.95
C SER A 86 1.95 3.90 -20.51
N PRO A 87 0.69 3.59 -20.88
CA PRO A 87 -0.29 4.62 -21.25
C PRO A 87 -0.64 5.57 -20.09
N THR A 88 -0.34 5.18 -18.85
CA THR A 88 -0.56 5.98 -17.65
C THR A 88 0.74 6.55 -17.07
N PHE A 89 1.83 6.61 -17.84
CA PHE A 89 3.12 7.16 -17.37
C PHE A 89 2.95 8.54 -16.73
N ARG A 90 3.53 8.72 -15.53
CA ARG A 90 3.42 9.91 -14.65
C ARG A 90 2.04 10.19 -14.08
N GLN A 91 1.02 9.37 -14.38
CA GLN A 91 -0.23 9.39 -13.63
C GLN A 91 -0.02 8.73 -12.28
N TRP A 92 -0.89 9.08 -11.34
CA TRP A 92 -0.80 8.62 -9.97
C TRP A 92 -2.16 8.21 -9.45
N ALA A 93 -2.15 7.25 -8.53
CA ALA A 93 -3.28 6.89 -7.70
C ALA A 93 -2.92 7.18 -6.25
N GLY A 94 -3.87 7.65 -5.46
CA GLY A 94 -3.65 7.93 -4.06
C GLY A 94 -4.91 7.73 -3.22
N LEU A 95 -4.72 7.28 -1.99
CA LEU A 95 -5.81 7.11 -1.04
C LEU A 95 -5.36 7.28 0.40
N GLU A 96 -6.33 7.58 1.25
CA GLU A 96 -6.12 7.60 2.69
C GLU A 96 -6.11 6.18 3.27
N LEU A 97 -5.02 5.82 3.94
CA LEU A 97 -4.89 4.61 4.74
C LEU A 97 -4.89 5.01 6.22
N SER A 98 -5.72 4.37 7.03
CA SER A 98 -5.77 4.63 8.48
C SER A 98 -6.00 3.36 9.27
N ALA A 99 -5.65 3.41 10.56
CA ALA A 99 -5.95 2.35 11.50
C ALA A 99 -7.45 2.02 11.52
N ASP A 100 -8.30 3.03 11.39
CA ASP A 100 -9.76 2.90 11.43
C ASP A 100 -10.32 2.24 10.18
N ASN A 101 -9.87 2.67 8.99
CA ASN A 101 -10.42 2.14 7.75
C ASN A 101 -9.87 0.75 7.40
N GLY A 102 -8.68 0.40 7.90
CA GLY A 102 -8.05 -0.90 7.72
C GLY A 102 -7.74 -1.30 6.29
N LYS A 103 -7.80 -0.34 5.36
CA LYS A 103 -7.51 -0.54 3.96
C LYS A 103 -6.02 -0.85 3.79
N GLN A 104 -5.71 -1.47 2.66
CA GLN A 104 -4.34 -1.65 2.20
C GLN A 104 -4.25 -1.22 0.75
N LEU A 105 -3.07 -0.78 0.33
CA LEU A 105 -2.78 -0.50 -1.06
C LEU A 105 -1.71 -1.47 -1.57
N TYR A 106 -2.06 -2.23 -2.59
CA TYR A 106 -1.09 -2.98 -3.36
C TYR A 106 -0.52 -2.09 -4.46
N ILE A 107 0.80 -2.00 -4.49
CA ILE A 107 1.56 -1.18 -5.44
C ILE A 107 2.50 -2.13 -6.18
N PRO A 108 2.31 -2.34 -7.50
CA PRO A 108 3.14 -3.28 -8.23
C PRO A 108 4.51 -2.69 -8.54
N GLU A 109 5.44 -3.55 -8.94
CA GLU A 109 6.69 -3.11 -9.54
C GLU A 109 6.48 -2.14 -10.72
N GLY A 110 7.45 -1.23 -10.93
CA GLY A 110 7.33 -0.16 -11.91
C GLY A 110 6.54 1.06 -11.44
N PHE A 111 6.08 1.09 -10.18
CA PHE A 111 5.52 2.28 -9.55
C PHE A 111 6.48 2.87 -8.50
N ALA A 112 6.52 4.19 -8.42
CA ALA A 112 7.16 4.91 -7.33
C ALA A 112 6.14 5.19 -6.23
N HIS A 113 6.51 4.90 -4.99
CA HIS A 113 5.62 4.96 -3.83
C HIS A 113 6.08 6.00 -2.83
N GLY A 114 5.13 6.71 -2.24
CA GLY A 114 5.37 7.51 -1.06
C GLY A 114 4.11 7.77 -0.27
N PHE A 115 4.29 8.32 0.93
CA PHE A 115 3.16 8.71 1.78
C PHE A 115 3.44 9.99 2.55
N LEU A 116 2.37 10.65 2.95
CA LEU A 116 2.36 11.81 3.84
C LEU A 116 1.56 11.47 5.10
N THR A 117 2.11 11.65 6.30
CA THR A 117 1.31 11.55 7.53
C THR A 117 0.27 12.66 7.58
N LEU A 118 -0.96 12.35 8.00
CA LEU A 118 -2.05 13.33 8.09
C LEU A 118 -2.32 13.80 9.53
N GLU A 119 -1.72 13.14 10.50
CA GLU A 119 -1.80 13.46 11.92
C GLU A 119 -0.49 13.05 12.61
N PRO A 120 -0.17 13.64 13.77
CA PRO A 120 0.94 13.17 14.58
C PRO A 120 0.63 11.79 15.18
N ASP A 121 1.67 11.08 15.62
CA ASP A 121 1.49 9.79 16.33
C ASP A 121 0.80 9.95 17.69
#